data_AF-A0A7C6ELG8-F1
#
_entry.id   AF-A0A7C6ELG8-F1
#
_cell.length_a   1.000
_cell.length_b   1.000
_cell.length_c   1.000
_cell.angle_alpha   90.00
_cell.angle_beta   90.00
_cell.angle_gamma   90.00
#
_symmetry.space_group_name_H-M   'P 1'
#
loop_
_entity.id
_entity.type
_entity.pdbx_description
1 polymer ?
#
loop_
_entity_poly.entity_id
_entity_poly.type
_entity_poly.pdbx_seq_one_letter_code
_entity_poly.pdbx_strand_id
1 'polypeptide(L)' 'MAGKGKLILVIVLAALVLIALIQNRGQAEFSFLFWKMSLSKVILIPVVLLIGFVIGYFAGRRPK' A
#
# COMPACT_ATOMS: atom_id res chain seq x y z
N MET A 1 -5.30 4.33 -26.37
CA MET A 1 -3.83 4.40 -26.58
C MET A 1 -3.16 4.95 -25.32
N ALA A 2 -2.61 4.10 -24.46
CA ALA A 2 -1.71 4.58 -23.42
C ALA A 2 -0.41 5.03 -24.10
N GLY A 3 -0.10 6.33 -24.08
CA GLY A 3 1.17 6.82 -24.63
C GLY A 3 2.35 6.14 -23.93
N LYS A 4 3.47 5.94 -24.65
CA LYS A 4 4.66 5.22 -24.16
C LYS A 4 5.09 5.65 -22.74
N GLY A 5 4.93 6.93 -22.39
CA GLY A 5 5.20 7.45 -21.03
C GLY A 5 4.28 6.91 -19.93
N LYS A 6 2.98 6.68 -20.21
CA LYS A 6 2.05 6.07 -19.24
C LYS A 6 2.44 4.62 -18.95
N LEU A 7 2.89 3.88 -19.96
CA LEU A 7 3.34 2.50 -19.78
C LEU A 7 4.63 2.43 -18.94
N ILE A 8 5.60 3.30 -19.22
CA ILE A 8 6.84 3.40 -18.43
C ILE A 8 6.52 3.73 -16.97
N LEU A 9 5.65 4.70 -16.71
CA LEU A 9 5.24 5.07 -15.35
C LEU A 9 4.63 3.88 -14.61
N VAL A 10 3.70 3.15 -15.24
CA VAL A 10 3.07 1.97 -14.65
C VAL A 10 4.09 0.88 -14.34
N ILE A 11 5.05 0.62 -15.24
CA ILE A 11 6.10 -0.38 -15.02
C ILE A 11 7.00 0.03 -13.85
N VAL A 12 7.42 1.30 -13.78
CA VAL A 12 8.25 1.81 -12.68
C VAL A 12 7.50 1.68 -11.35
N LEU A 13 6.23 2.08 -11.30
CA LEU A 13 5.41 1.95 -10.10
C LEU A 13 5.24 0.48 -9.67
N ALA A 14 4.99 -0.42 -10.63
CA ALA A 14 4.89 -1.85 -10.35
C ALA A 14 6.21 -2.43 -9.80
N ALA A 15 7.36 -2.04 -10.38
CA ALA A 15 8.67 -2.46 -9.91
C ALA A 15 8.96 -1.97 -8.50
N LEU A 16 8.65 -0.71 -8.18
CA LEU A 16 8.80 -0.15 -6.84
C LEU A 16 7.96 -0.90 -5.80
N VAL A 17 6.72 -1.25 -6.14
CA VAL A 17 5.86 -2.07 -5.26
C VAL A 17 6.49 -3.45 -5.04
N LEU A 18 6.95 -4.13 -6.07
CA LEU A 18 7.59 -5.44 -5.94
C LEU A 18 8.85 -5.39 -5.08
N ILE A 19 9.72 -4.39 -5.28
CA ILE A 19 10.92 -4.17 -4.47
C ILE A 19 10.53 -3.95 -3.00
N ALA A 20 9.54 -3.09 -2.75
CA ALA A 20 9.05 -2.85 -1.40
C ALA A 20 8.54 -4.15 -0.74
N LEU A 21 7.79 -4.99 -1.45
CA LEU A 21 7.31 -6.27 -0.93
C LEU A 21 8.47 -7.24 -0.62
N ILE A 22 9.48 -7.33 -1.49
CA ILE A 22 10.64 -8.20 -1.29
C ILE A 22 11.49 -7.73 -0.11
N GLN A 23 11.79 -6.44 -0.03
CA GLN A 23 12.59 -5.87 1.07
C GLN A 23 11.86 -5.94 2.42
N ASN A 24 10.52 -5.93 2.41
CA ASN A 24 9.69 -6.00 3.60
C ASN A 24 9.15 -7.42 3.88
N ARG A 25 9.87 -8.49 3.53
CA ARG A 25 9.52 -9.88 3.92
C ARG A 25 9.64 -10.19 5.42
N GLY A 26 9.90 -9.18 6.25
CA GLY A 26 9.90 -9.30 7.71
C GLY A 26 8.51 -9.17 8.32
N GLN A 27 8.40 -9.59 9.58
CA GLN A 27 7.22 -9.32 10.39
C GLN A 27 7.36 -7.95 11.08
N ALA A 28 6.25 -7.24 11.23
CA ALA A 28 6.13 -6.04 12.04
C ALA A 28 5.41 -6.40 13.34
N GLU A 29 6.06 -6.04 14.43
CA GLU A 29 5.52 -6.17 15.78
C GLU A 29 4.61 -4.97 16.07
N PHE A 30 3.34 -5.25 16.37
CA PHE A 30 2.38 -4.26 16.82
C PHE A 30 2.05 -4.52 18.27
N SER A 31 2.18 -3.48 19.09
CA SER A 31 1.69 -3.47 20.46
C SER A 31 0.52 -2.50 20.55
N PHE A 32 -0.67 -3.01 20.87
CA PHE A 32 -1.86 -2.19 21.10
C PHE A 32 -2.45 -2.49 22.47
N LEU A 33 -2.34 -1.52 23.39
CA LEU A 33 -2.70 -1.68 24.80
C LEU A 33 -1.96 -2.91 25.40
N PHE A 34 -2.69 -3.97 25.75
CA PHE A 34 -2.14 -5.22 26.30
C PHE A 34 -1.84 -6.30 25.24
N TRP A 35 -2.12 -6.02 23.97
CA TRP A 35 -2.05 -6.99 22.89
C TRP A 35 -0.74 -6.82 22.12
N LYS A 36 -0.03 -7.92 21.91
CA LYS A 36 1.11 -8.01 21.00
C LYS A 36 0.76 -8.91 19.84
N MET A 37 0.89 -8.40 18.62
CA MET A 37 0.62 -9.16 17.42
C MET A 37 1.73 -8.93 16.40
N SER A 38 2.16 -10.01 15.78
CA SER A 38 3.15 -9.97 14.71
C SER A 38 2.44 -10.16 13.38
N LEU A 39 2.54 -9.17 12.49
CA LEU A 39 1.91 -9.21 11.17
C LEU A 39 2.97 -9.10 10.08
N SER A 40 2.82 -9.86 8.99
CA SER A 40 3.73 -9.73 7.85
C SER A 40 3.66 -8.33 7.25
N LYS A 41 4.79 -7.62 7.15
CA LYS A 41 4.84 -6.27 6.54
C LYS A 41 4.39 -6.31 5.08
N VAL A 42 4.60 -7.44 4.40
CA VAL A 42 4.14 -7.69 3.02
C VAL A 42 2.61 -7.60 2.90
N ILE A 43 1.87 -8.04 3.92
CA ILE A 43 0.40 -7.97 3.96
C ILE A 43 -0.04 -6.61 4.47
N LEU A 44 0.64 -6.08 5.48
CA LEU A 44 0.31 -4.83 6.12
C LEU A 44 0.35 -3.63 5.15
N ILE A 45 1.43 -3.50 4.37
CA ILE A 45 1.64 -2.38 3.44
C ILE A 45 0.46 -2.21 2.46
N PRO A 46 0.05 -3.24 1.68
CA PRO A 46 -1.07 -3.10 0.76
C PRO A 46 -2.41 -2.87 1.47
N VAL A 47 -2.64 -3.46 2.66
CA VAL A 47 -3.87 -3.24 3.43
C VAL A 47 -3.98 -1.78 3.88
N VAL A 48 -2.91 -1.22 4.45
CA VAL A 48 -2.89 0.19 4.90
C VAL A 48 -3.05 1.14 3.72
N LEU A 49 -2.40 0.87 2.59
CA LEU A 49 -2.59 1.64 1.36
C LEU A 49 -4.03 1.61 0.87
N LEU A 50 -4.67 0.43 0.88
CA LEU A 50 -6.07 0.29 0.49
C LEU A 50 -7.00 1.09 1.42
N ILE A 51 -6.79 0.99 2.73
CA ILE A 51 -7.56 1.74 3.74
C ILE A 51 -7.41 3.24 3.50
N GLY A 52 -6.17 3.73 3.37
CA GLY A 52 -5.90 5.14 3.11
C GLY A 52 -6.52 5.63 1.80
N PHE A 53 -6.45 4.82 0.74
CA PHE A 53 -7.09 5.12 -0.54
C PHE A 53 -8.62 5.21 -0.41
N VAL A 54 -9.25 4.23 0.25
CA VAL A 54 -10.71 4.21 0.46
C VAL A 54 -11.16 5.43 1.27
N ILE A 55 -10.47 5.73 2.38
CA ILE A 55 -10.74 6.91 3.19
C ILE A 55 -10.58 8.18 2.36
N GLY A 56 -9.46 8.32 1.64
CA GLY A 56 -9.19 9.49 0.80
C GLY A 56 -10.21 9.66 -0.32
N TYR A 57 -10.67 8.56 -0.93
CA TYR A 57 -11.71 8.57 -1.96
C TYR A 57 -13.05 9.09 -1.42
N PHE A 58 -13.46 8.61 -0.24
CA PHE A 58 -14.70 9.06 0.38
C PHE A 58 -14.61 10.49 0.94
N ALA A 59 -13.48 10.86 1.55
CA ALA A 59 -13.26 12.21 2.06
C ALA A 59 -13.11 13.26 0.93
N GLY A 60 -12.49 12.88 -0.19
CA GLY A 60 -12.31 13.74 -1.36
C GLY A 60 -13.54 13.80 -2.28
N ARG A 61 -14.52 12.91 -2.09
CA ARG A 61 -15.83 13.03 -2.74
C ARG A 61 -16.50 14.30 -2.22
N ARG A 62 -16.54 15.33 -3.05
CA ARG A 62 -17.41 16.49 -2.80
C ARG A 62 -18.85 15.97 -2.68
N PRO A 63 -19.55 16.26 -1.58
CA PRO A 63 -20.98 16.00 -1.53
C PRO A 63 -21.64 16.77 -2.68
N LYS A 64 -22.53 16.09 -3.42
CA LYS A 64 -23.40 16.77 -4.39
C LYS A 64 -24.36 17.68 -3.65
#